data_AF-A0A4R0YTN4-F1
#
_entry.id   AF-A0A4R0YTN4-F1
#
_cell.length_a   1.000
_cell.length_b   1.000
_cell.length_c   1.000
_cell.angle_alpha   90.00
_cell.angle_beta   90.00
_cell.angle_gamma   90.00
#
_symmetry.space_group_name_H-M   'P 1'
#
loop_
_entity.id
_entity.type
_entity.pdbx_description
1 polymer ?
#
loop_
_entity_poly.entity_id
_entity_poly.type
_entity_poly.pdbx_seq_one_letter_code
_entity_poly.pdbx_strand_id
1 'polypeptide(L)'
;MSTGTLRIALVGNPNCGKTALFNQLTGGRQKVANYAGVTVERKEGRFTAPSGRLLQLLDLPGTYSFDTTSPDEQITRDVLEGNYPGEAAPDLIVCVADATNLRLHLRFVLEVKRLGRPVVLALNMMDAARRRGIVIDVPELQRRLGMPVVETIAVKRGGAKALIERVDGEIPEAAPAQPDDAVSRASLHAQVREILAATVTMPRDTSAIDDAIDRWVLHPVLGLGILAVLMFMIFQAVFSWAQPIMDLIEGGITDLGGWVAAAVPEGSALHSLLTDGIFAGLGAVLVFLPQILILFLFILILEESGYLPRAAFLLDRMMFKAGLTGRAFIPLLSSFACAIPGIMATRSITDPRDRLTTILVAPLMTCSARLPVYTLLIAAFIPQQTVWGIFNLQGIVLFTLYVAGVVSALIVAFVIKRFRKDKSEHALLMELPSYRMPNVRDVALGLWERAKIFLKRVGGIILALTVLLWFLSSFPAPPDGATQPAIDYSLAGRIGRALEYVFAPIGFNWQICIALIPGLAAREVAVSALGTVYAMSGSDDTLATQLGPVIANQWSLATALSLLAWYVFAPQCMSTLAVIRRETNSWRNVGIAAGYLFALAYLASLITYQVARALS
;
A
#
# COMPACT_ATOMS: atom_id res chain seq x y z
N MET A 1 -22.43 48.36 9.33
CA MET A 1 -21.47 47.31 9.72
C MET A 1 -20.99 46.64 8.43
N SER A 2 -19.67 46.60 8.23
CA SER A 2 -19.03 46.22 6.96
C SER A 2 -19.52 44.85 6.46
N THR A 3 -20.04 44.83 5.23
CA THR A 3 -20.39 43.67 4.40
C THR A 3 -19.14 42.93 3.91
N GLY A 4 -18.22 42.64 4.83
CA GLY A 4 -16.99 41.89 4.54
C GLY A 4 -17.24 40.38 4.55
N THR A 5 -16.66 39.68 3.58
CA THR A 5 -16.58 38.21 3.57
C THR A 5 -15.81 37.74 4.80
N LEU A 6 -16.44 36.91 5.64
CA LEU A 6 -15.74 36.29 6.78
C LEU A 6 -15.04 35.00 6.32
N ARG A 7 -13.74 34.90 6.53
CA ARG A 7 -12.93 33.72 6.18
C ARG A 7 -12.83 32.79 7.38
N ILE A 8 -13.31 31.57 7.19
CA ILE A 8 -13.38 30.56 8.23
C ILE A 8 -12.51 29.38 7.82
N ALA A 9 -11.56 29.01 8.68
CA ALA A 9 -10.82 27.76 8.54
C ALA A 9 -11.53 26.65 9.31
N LEU A 10 -11.87 25.57 8.62
CA LEU A 10 -12.40 24.35 9.25
C LEU A 10 -11.23 23.39 9.47
N VAL A 11 -10.97 23.06 10.73
CA VAL A 11 -9.85 22.19 11.13
C VAL A 11 -10.29 21.17 12.17
N GLY A 12 -9.60 20.04 12.24
CA GLY A 12 -9.86 18.99 13.22
C GLY A 12 -9.05 17.74 12.90
N ASN A 13 -9.05 16.77 13.80
CA ASN A 13 -8.35 15.52 13.55
C ASN A 13 -9.02 14.74 12.40
N PRO A 14 -8.28 13.83 11.73
CA PRO A 14 -8.86 12.89 10.79
C PRO A 14 -10.08 12.15 11.38
N ASN A 15 -11.07 11.87 10.54
CA ASN A 15 -12.29 11.14 10.88
C ASN A 15 -13.24 11.79 11.91
N CYS A 16 -13.04 13.04 12.33
CA CYS A 16 -13.99 13.74 13.23
C CYS A 16 -15.30 14.20 12.54
N GLY A 17 -15.50 13.83 11.27
CA GLY A 17 -16.65 14.24 10.45
C GLY A 17 -16.54 15.65 9.85
N LYS A 18 -15.34 16.25 9.84
CA LYS A 18 -15.03 17.55 9.20
C LYS A 18 -15.55 17.67 7.76
N THR A 19 -15.25 16.71 6.88
CA THR A 19 -15.68 16.75 5.47
C THR A 19 -17.21 16.64 5.33
N ALA A 20 -17.86 15.83 6.18
CA ALA A 20 -19.32 15.75 6.20
C ALA A 20 -19.95 17.09 6.62
N LEU A 21 -19.38 17.74 7.64
CA LEU A 21 -19.82 19.05 8.12
C LEU A 21 -19.59 20.13 7.06
N PHE A 22 -18.43 20.12 6.40
CA PHE A 22 -18.11 21.02 5.29
C PHE A 22 -19.12 20.92 4.14
N ASN A 23 -19.47 19.70 3.72
CA ASN A 23 -20.45 19.47 2.66
C ASN A 23 -21.84 19.96 3.06
N GLN A 24 -22.22 19.78 4.32
CA GLN A 24 -23.49 20.24 4.86
C GLN A 24 -23.58 21.78 4.88
N LEU A 25 -22.51 22.48 5.25
CA LEU A 25 -22.46 23.94 5.30
C LEU A 25 -22.47 24.57 3.91
N THR A 26 -21.76 23.97 2.96
CA THR A 26 -21.56 24.52 1.60
C THR A 26 -22.61 24.06 0.59
N GLY A 27 -23.47 23.11 0.96
CA GLY A 27 -24.47 22.52 0.06
C GLY A 27 -23.86 21.81 -1.15
N GLY A 28 -22.61 21.33 -1.04
CA GLY A 28 -21.85 20.70 -2.12
C GLY A 28 -21.26 21.66 -3.16
N ARG A 29 -21.47 22.97 -3.02
CA ARG A 29 -20.90 24.00 -3.90
C ARG A 29 -19.48 24.34 -3.46
N GLN A 30 -18.54 23.46 -3.77
CA GLN A 30 -17.13 23.60 -3.44
C GLN A 30 -16.25 23.72 -4.69
N LYS A 31 -15.19 24.51 -4.59
CA LYS A 31 -14.09 24.52 -5.55
C LYS A 31 -12.97 23.66 -4.99
N VAL A 32 -12.62 22.60 -5.70
CA VAL A 32 -11.47 21.75 -5.39
C VAL A 32 -10.31 22.18 -6.28
N ALA A 33 -9.21 22.57 -5.65
CA ALA A 33 -7.94 22.91 -6.30
C ALA A 33 -6.80 22.21 -5.55
N ASN A 34 -5.55 22.41 -5.98
CA ASN A 34 -4.38 21.99 -5.23
C ASN A 34 -3.67 23.23 -4.66
N TYR A 35 -3.07 23.08 -3.48
CA TYR A 35 -2.16 24.09 -2.95
C TYR A 35 -0.93 24.24 -3.87
N ALA A 36 -0.39 25.45 -3.99
CA ALA A 36 0.72 25.74 -4.90
C ALA A 36 1.95 24.87 -4.59
N GLY A 37 2.46 24.16 -5.62
CA GLY A 37 3.69 23.36 -5.50
C GLY A 37 3.53 21.99 -4.81
N VAL A 38 2.33 21.60 -4.39
CA VAL A 38 2.07 20.34 -3.67
C VAL A 38 0.83 19.62 -4.19
N THR A 39 0.71 18.33 -3.89
CA THR A 39 -0.44 17.49 -4.32
C THR A 39 -1.61 17.49 -3.33
N VAL A 40 -1.57 18.37 -2.34
CA VAL A 40 -2.58 18.45 -1.29
C VAL A 40 -3.82 19.17 -1.80
N GLU A 41 -4.97 18.53 -1.64
CA GLU A 41 -6.27 19.07 -2.05
C GLU A 41 -6.64 20.29 -1.18
N ARG A 42 -6.98 21.38 -1.86
CA ARG A 42 -7.55 22.60 -1.29
C ARG A 42 -9.04 22.65 -1.60
N LYS A 43 -9.89 22.55 -0.58
CA LYS A 43 -11.35 22.63 -0.74
C LYS A 43 -11.87 23.92 -0.13
N GLU A 44 -12.47 24.75 -0.97
CA GLU A 44 -13.08 26.01 -0.57
C GLU A 44 -14.56 26.01 -0.95
N GLY A 45 -15.42 26.46 -0.04
CA GLY A 45 -16.84 26.64 -0.29
C GLY A 45 -17.31 28.00 0.21
N ARG A 46 -18.46 28.43 -0.31
CA ARG A 46 -19.09 29.70 0.09
C ARG A 46 -20.56 29.47 0.38
N PHE A 47 -21.05 30.10 1.42
CA PHE A 47 -22.48 30.13 1.71
C PHE A 47 -22.86 31.47 2.34
N THR A 48 -24.13 31.85 2.16
CA THR A 48 -24.69 33.07 2.75
C THR A 48 -25.43 32.68 4.03
N ALA A 49 -25.08 33.33 5.14
CA ALA A 49 -25.73 33.12 6.42
C ALA A 49 -27.13 33.76 6.46
N PRO A 50 -28.00 33.40 7.41
CA PRO A 50 -29.33 33.99 7.56
C PRO A 50 -29.34 35.52 7.67
N SER A 51 -28.30 36.13 8.25
CA SER A 51 -28.13 37.60 8.30
C SER A 51 -27.84 38.27 6.95
N GLY A 52 -27.57 37.49 5.89
CA GLY A 52 -27.08 37.98 4.60
C GLY A 52 -25.55 38.08 4.50
N ARG A 53 -24.81 37.78 5.57
CA ARG A 53 -23.34 37.77 5.58
C ARG A 53 -22.77 36.65 4.68
N LEU A 54 -21.79 36.98 3.85
CA LEU A 54 -21.08 35.99 3.03
C LEU A 54 -19.96 35.32 3.84
N LEU A 55 -20.02 33.99 3.94
CA LEU A 55 -19.04 33.17 4.65
C LEU A 55 -18.24 32.34 3.65
N GLN A 56 -16.91 32.45 3.73
CA GLN A 56 -15.97 31.67 2.93
C GLN A 56 -15.32 30.62 3.83
N LEU A 57 -15.57 29.35 3.53
CA LEU A 57 -15.11 28.22 4.33
C LEU A 57 -13.96 27.52 3.61
N LEU A 58 -12.82 27.40 4.28
CA LEU A 58 -11.66 26.65 3.82
C LEU A 58 -11.54 25.35 4.63
N ASP A 59 -11.62 24.20 3.96
CA ASP A 59 -11.38 22.90 4.59
C ASP A 59 -9.88 22.63 4.63
N LEU A 60 -9.28 22.65 5.82
CA LEU A 60 -7.87 22.30 5.99
C LEU A 60 -7.70 20.78 6.13
N PRO A 61 -6.56 20.21 5.72
CA PRO A 61 -6.25 18.81 6.00
C PRO A 61 -6.38 18.47 7.49
N GLY A 62 -6.74 17.22 7.79
CA GLY A 62 -6.88 16.78 9.17
C GLY A 62 -5.51 16.65 9.84
N THR A 63 -5.37 17.17 11.05
CA THR A 63 -4.12 17.08 11.82
C THR A 63 -4.39 16.72 13.29
N TYR A 64 -3.46 16.01 13.92
CA TYR A 64 -3.51 15.69 15.35
C TYR A 64 -2.74 16.68 16.23
N SER A 65 -1.81 17.44 15.65
CA SER A 65 -0.98 18.42 16.37
C SER A 65 -0.32 19.43 15.41
N PHE A 66 0.23 20.52 15.96
CA PHE A 66 1.14 21.41 15.20
C PHE A 66 2.55 20.85 15.01
N ASP A 67 2.90 19.74 15.65
CA ASP A 67 4.06 18.93 15.28
C ASP A 67 3.75 18.19 13.97
N THR A 68 4.23 18.74 12.85
CA THR A 68 3.84 18.29 11.50
C THR A 68 4.76 17.18 11.00
N THR A 69 4.16 16.05 10.60
CA THR A 69 4.83 14.86 10.07
C THR A 69 4.59 14.67 8.57
N SER A 70 3.54 15.30 8.05
CA SER A 70 3.16 15.24 6.64
C SER A 70 3.06 16.64 6.00
N PRO A 71 3.19 16.75 4.66
CA PRO A 71 2.96 18.01 3.93
C PRO A 71 1.56 18.60 4.20
N ASP A 72 0.56 17.75 4.33
CA ASP A 72 -0.83 18.10 4.64
C ASP A 72 -0.94 18.81 6.01
N GLU A 73 -0.25 18.29 7.02
CA GLU A 73 -0.18 18.90 8.36
C GLU A 73 0.61 20.22 8.34
N GLN A 74 1.69 20.30 7.55
CA GLN A 74 2.48 21.53 7.35
C GLN A 74 1.62 22.67 6.81
N ILE A 75 0.84 22.40 5.76
CA ILE A 75 -0.07 23.39 5.17
C ILE A 75 -1.11 23.83 6.20
N THR A 76 -1.66 22.90 6.97
CA THR A 76 -2.66 23.22 8.00
C THR A 76 -2.09 24.18 9.04
N ARG A 77 -0.88 23.91 9.56
CA ARG A 77 -0.20 24.80 10.50
C ARG A 77 0.08 26.16 9.87
N ASP A 78 0.73 26.18 8.71
CA ASP A 78 1.19 27.42 8.07
C ASP A 78 0.01 28.33 7.66
N VAL A 79 -1.13 27.76 7.24
CA VAL A 79 -2.36 28.53 6.95
C VAL A 79 -2.97 29.09 8.23
N LEU A 80 -3.01 28.32 9.32
CA LEU A 80 -3.56 28.77 10.60
C LEU A 80 -2.68 29.84 11.27
N GLU A 81 -1.37 29.76 11.13
CA GLU A 81 -0.44 30.80 11.59
C GLU A 81 -0.54 32.07 10.71
N GLY A 82 -0.95 31.93 9.44
CA GLY A 82 -0.99 33.00 8.46
C GLY A 82 0.32 33.18 7.69
N ASN A 83 1.17 32.16 7.70
CA ASN A 83 2.48 32.12 7.06
C ASN A 83 2.45 31.51 5.65
N TYR A 84 1.31 30.94 5.22
CA TYR A 84 1.21 30.24 3.94
C TYR A 84 1.11 31.22 2.74
N PRO A 85 2.01 31.15 1.74
CA PRO A 85 1.97 32.05 0.59
C PRO A 85 0.67 31.92 -0.22
N GLY A 86 0.00 33.05 -0.45
CA GLY A 86 -1.22 33.11 -1.28
C GLY A 86 -2.52 32.77 -0.55
N GLU A 87 -2.47 32.35 0.72
CA GLU A 87 -3.64 32.24 1.58
C GLU A 87 -3.62 33.34 2.63
N ALA A 88 -4.74 34.05 2.76
CA ALA A 88 -4.87 35.02 3.83
C ALA A 88 -5.24 34.33 5.13
N ALA A 89 -4.76 34.88 6.25
CA ALA A 89 -5.02 34.30 7.56
C ALA A 89 -6.53 34.27 7.88
N PRO A 90 -7.03 33.21 8.55
CA PRO A 90 -8.45 33.07 8.86
C PRO A 90 -8.89 34.09 9.90
N ASP A 91 -10.11 34.61 9.72
CA ASP A 91 -10.77 35.53 10.66
C ASP A 91 -11.40 34.76 11.82
N LEU A 92 -11.78 33.50 11.59
CA LEU A 92 -12.34 32.58 12.57
C LEU A 92 -11.87 31.15 12.28
N ILE A 93 -11.56 30.38 13.33
CA ILE A 93 -11.25 28.95 13.23
C ILE A 93 -12.40 28.15 13.83
N VAL A 94 -12.92 27.19 13.08
CA VAL A 94 -13.89 26.21 13.58
C VAL A 94 -13.16 24.88 13.77
N CYS A 95 -12.95 24.49 15.03
CA CYS A 95 -12.37 23.21 15.40
C CYS A 95 -13.48 22.16 15.46
N VAL A 96 -13.41 21.12 14.63
CA VAL A 96 -14.34 19.99 14.63
C VAL A 96 -13.74 18.87 15.49
N ALA A 97 -14.45 18.51 16.56
CA ALA A 97 -14.06 17.43 17.48
C ALA A 97 -15.13 16.33 17.51
N ASP A 98 -14.72 15.06 17.50
CA ASP A 98 -15.64 13.94 17.72
C ASP A 98 -16.01 13.85 19.22
N ALA A 99 -17.30 14.00 19.52
CA ALA A 99 -17.83 13.87 20.87
C ALA A 99 -17.65 12.47 21.46
N THR A 100 -17.52 11.43 20.61
CA THR A 100 -17.31 10.06 21.07
C THR A 100 -15.90 9.78 21.56
N ASN A 101 -14.91 10.61 21.19
CA ASN A 101 -13.54 10.54 21.69
C ASN A 101 -12.94 11.93 21.93
N LEU A 102 -13.63 12.74 22.75
CA LEU A 102 -13.23 14.14 23.00
C LEU A 102 -11.78 14.27 23.49
N ARG A 103 -11.26 13.27 24.21
CA ARG A 103 -9.89 13.26 24.76
C ARG A 103 -8.83 13.51 23.70
N LEU A 104 -8.97 12.87 22.54
CA LEU A 104 -7.99 12.96 21.47
C LEU A 104 -8.02 14.32 20.77
N HIS A 105 -9.21 14.88 20.61
CA HIS A 105 -9.40 16.15 19.91
C HIS A 105 -9.04 17.35 20.78
N LEU A 106 -9.28 17.27 22.10
CA LEU A 106 -9.14 18.40 23.00
C LEU A 106 -7.70 18.94 23.04
N ARG A 107 -6.69 18.05 22.91
CA ARG A 107 -5.29 18.48 22.82
C ARG A 107 -5.08 19.42 21.64
N PHE A 108 -5.51 19.02 20.44
CA PHE A 108 -5.37 19.84 19.25
C PHE A 108 -6.17 21.14 19.33
N VAL A 109 -7.38 21.11 19.92
CA VAL A 109 -8.19 22.31 20.18
C VAL A 109 -7.44 23.32 21.07
N LEU A 110 -6.76 22.84 22.11
CA LEU A 110 -5.95 23.70 22.98
C LEU A 110 -4.72 24.25 22.27
N GLU A 111 -4.07 23.46 21.40
CA GLU A 111 -2.97 23.96 20.54
C GLU A 111 -3.47 25.09 19.63
N VAL A 112 -4.60 24.91 18.93
CA VAL A 112 -5.18 25.94 18.07
C VAL A 112 -5.56 27.20 18.86
N LYS A 113 -6.12 27.05 20.06
CA LYS A 113 -6.47 28.19 20.94
C LYS A 113 -5.24 29.07 21.25
N ARG A 114 -4.05 28.48 21.37
CA ARG A 114 -2.81 29.21 21.68
C ARG A 114 -2.30 30.11 20.57
N LEU A 115 -2.81 29.98 19.34
CA LEU A 115 -2.49 30.88 18.23
C LEU A 115 -3.00 32.31 18.46
N GLY A 116 -3.88 32.50 19.47
CA GLY A 116 -4.47 33.80 19.77
C GLY A 116 -5.39 34.32 18.68
N ARG A 117 -6.13 33.39 18.04
CA ARG A 117 -7.17 33.69 17.04
C ARG A 117 -8.55 33.33 17.59
N PRO A 118 -9.64 33.91 17.07
CA PRO A 118 -10.99 33.49 17.41
C PRO A 118 -11.22 32.01 17.07
N VAL A 119 -11.71 31.22 18.03
CA VAL A 119 -11.99 29.78 17.85
C VAL A 119 -13.41 29.46 18.28
N VAL A 120 -14.09 28.60 17.52
CA VAL A 120 -15.34 27.93 17.91
C VAL A 120 -15.14 26.42 17.86
N LEU A 121 -15.54 25.71 18.91
CA LEU A 121 -15.51 24.25 18.95
C LEU A 121 -16.85 23.69 18.47
N ALA A 122 -16.84 22.97 17.35
CA ALA A 122 -17.95 22.16 16.88
C ALA A 122 -17.81 20.72 17.40
N LEU A 123 -18.58 20.37 18.43
CA LEU A 123 -18.68 19.01 18.95
C LEU A 123 -19.57 18.19 18.01
N ASN A 124 -18.97 17.37 17.17
CA ASN A 124 -19.66 16.56 16.17
C ASN A 124 -19.95 15.14 16.69
N MET A 125 -20.83 14.41 16.00
CA MET A 125 -21.27 13.05 16.37
C MET A 125 -21.94 12.95 17.75
N MET A 126 -22.62 14.02 18.18
CA MET A 126 -23.35 14.03 19.47
C MET A 126 -24.43 12.95 19.57
N ASP A 127 -25.01 12.53 18.45
CA ASP A 127 -25.97 11.42 18.39
C ASP A 127 -25.30 10.06 18.69
N ALA A 128 -24.07 9.85 18.21
CA ALA A 128 -23.30 8.65 18.50
C ALA A 128 -22.81 8.67 19.96
N ALA A 129 -22.39 9.83 20.47
CA ALA A 129 -21.99 9.99 21.88
C ALA A 129 -23.16 9.65 22.82
N ARG A 130 -24.35 10.20 22.57
CA ARG A 130 -25.56 9.89 23.35
C ARG A 130 -25.96 8.42 23.26
N ARG A 131 -25.86 7.78 22.09
CA ARG A 131 -26.10 6.33 21.92
C ARG A 131 -25.13 5.46 22.72
N ARG A 132 -23.89 5.93 22.92
CA ARG A 132 -22.88 5.28 23.78
C ARG A 132 -23.04 5.62 25.27
N GLY A 133 -24.04 6.44 25.63
CA GLY A 133 -24.27 6.93 26.98
C GLY A 133 -23.26 7.98 27.45
N ILE A 134 -22.42 8.53 26.56
CA ILE A 134 -21.46 9.59 26.91
C ILE A 134 -22.25 10.88 27.18
N VAL A 135 -22.08 11.42 28.39
CA VAL A 135 -22.68 12.70 28.79
C VAL A 135 -21.59 13.75 28.82
N ILE A 136 -21.76 14.80 28.01
CA ILE A 136 -20.83 15.95 27.95
C ILE A 136 -21.57 17.17 28.49
N ASP A 137 -21.05 17.77 29.56
CA ASP A 137 -21.49 19.06 30.07
C ASP A 137 -20.92 20.18 29.18
N VAL A 138 -21.68 20.53 28.14
CA VAL A 138 -21.30 21.56 27.16
C VAL A 138 -21.13 22.94 27.81
N PRO A 139 -22.03 23.40 28.72
CA PRO A 139 -21.81 24.65 29.47
C PRO A 139 -20.50 24.71 30.25
N GLU A 140 -20.17 23.66 31.02
CA GLU A 140 -18.92 23.62 31.79
C GLU A 140 -17.68 23.51 30.87
N LEU A 141 -17.79 22.77 29.77
CA LEU A 141 -16.73 22.68 28.77
C LEU A 141 -16.46 24.05 28.12
N GLN A 142 -17.51 24.79 27.78
CA GLN A 142 -17.41 26.15 27.27
C GLN A 142 -16.73 27.08 28.29
N ARG A 143 -17.11 26.99 29.57
CA ARG A 143 -16.51 27.80 30.64
C ARG A 143 -15.02 27.52 30.82
N ARG A 144 -14.61 26.24 30.84
CA ARG A 144 -13.20 25.83 31.01
C ARG A 144 -12.34 26.13 29.78
N LEU A 145 -12.89 25.93 28.59
CA LEU A 145 -12.19 26.26 27.36
C LEU A 145 -12.15 27.76 27.09
N GLY A 146 -13.05 28.56 27.67
CA GLY A 146 -13.13 29.99 27.41
C GLY A 146 -13.37 30.30 25.92
N MET A 147 -14.08 29.42 25.22
CA MET A 147 -14.46 29.58 23.82
C MET A 147 -15.85 28.98 23.59
N PRO A 148 -16.61 29.45 22.59
CA PRO A 148 -17.93 28.89 22.28
C PRO A 148 -17.85 27.42 21.88
N VAL A 149 -18.77 26.61 22.43
CA VAL A 149 -18.89 25.19 22.11
C VAL A 149 -20.29 24.92 21.57
N VAL A 150 -20.37 24.30 20.40
CA VAL A 150 -21.63 24.06 19.68
C VAL A 150 -21.77 22.58 19.33
N GLU A 151 -22.91 21.99 19.68
CA GLU A 151 -23.26 20.63 19.28
C GLU A 151 -23.61 20.55 17.79
N THR A 152 -23.10 19.53 17.10
CA THR A 152 -23.36 19.29 15.68
C THR A 152 -23.54 17.80 15.37
N ILE A 153 -24.31 17.52 14.30
CA ILE A 153 -24.47 16.18 13.73
C ILE A 153 -24.34 16.28 12.20
N ALA A 154 -23.11 16.12 11.70
CA ALA A 154 -22.78 16.34 10.28
C ALA A 154 -23.58 15.49 9.28
N VAL A 155 -24.01 14.29 9.68
CA VAL A 155 -24.75 13.35 8.81
C VAL A 155 -26.27 13.60 8.79
N LYS A 156 -26.79 14.42 9.71
CA LYS A 156 -28.23 14.70 9.83
C LYS A 156 -28.57 16.04 9.18
N ARG A 157 -29.58 16.07 8.30
CA ARG A 157 -30.06 17.33 7.71
C ARG A 157 -30.48 18.31 8.81
N GLY A 158 -29.97 19.55 8.75
CA GLY A 158 -30.15 20.56 9.80
C GLY A 158 -29.25 20.42 11.04
N GLY A 159 -28.41 19.38 11.12
CA GLY A 159 -27.52 19.10 12.26
C GLY A 159 -26.39 20.11 12.48
N ALA A 160 -26.18 21.08 11.58
CA ALA A 160 -25.21 22.17 11.72
C ALA A 160 -25.87 23.55 11.98
N LYS A 161 -27.19 23.60 12.22
CA LYS A 161 -27.93 24.88 12.33
C LYS A 161 -27.39 25.79 13.44
N ALA A 162 -27.15 25.24 14.62
CA ALA A 162 -26.61 26.00 15.76
C ALA A 162 -25.20 26.55 15.47
N LEU A 163 -24.39 25.84 14.68
CA LEU A 163 -23.07 26.31 14.28
C LEU A 163 -23.18 27.48 13.31
N ILE A 164 -24.11 27.41 12.35
CA ILE A 164 -24.39 28.52 11.43
C ILE A 164 -24.82 29.76 12.21
N GLU A 165 -25.78 29.62 13.13
CA GLU A 165 -26.26 30.72 13.99
C GLU A 165 -25.11 31.33 14.82
N ARG A 166 -24.21 30.49 15.37
CA ARG A 166 -23.07 30.98 16.15
C ARG A 166 -22.04 31.73 15.32
N VAL A 167 -21.75 31.26 14.11
CA VAL A 167 -20.77 31.86 13.19
C VAL A 167 -21.32 33.13 12.54
N ASP A 168 -22.64 33.21 12.35
CA ASP A 168 -23.31 34.39 11.82
C ASP A 168 -23.28 35.58 12.79
N GLY A 169 -23.31 35.30 14.10
CA GLY A 169 -23.23 36.30 15.16
C GLY A 169 -21.86 36.96 15.36
N GLU A 170 -21.65 37.54 16.54
CA GLU A 170 -20.39 38.22 16.90
C GLU A 170 -19.22 37.22 16.95
N ILE A 171 -18.10 37.62 16.34
CA ILE A 171 -16.87 36.83 16.36
C ILE A 171 -16.40 36.73 17.82
N PRO A 172 -16.12 35.53 18.35
CA PRO A 172 -15.64 35.39 19.72
C PRO A 172 -14.31 36.11 19.92
N GLU A 173 -14.10 36.61 21.13
CA GLU A 173 -12.83 37.22 21.52
C GLU A 173 -11.70 36.18 21.44
N ALA A 174 -10.57 36.58 20.87
CA ALA A 174 -9.42 35.71 20.75
C ALA A 174 -8.74 35.55 22.13
N ALA A 175 -8.35 34.32 22.46
CA ALA A 175 -7.53 34.09 23.64
C ALA A 175 -6.14 34.76 23.46
N PRO A 176 -5.41 35.07 24.54
CA PRO A 176 -4.03 35.54 24.43
C PRO A 176 -3.16 34.48 23.76
N ALA A 177 -2.33 34.88 22.79
CA ALA A 177 -1.35 33.98 22.19
C ALA A 177 -0.37 33.49 23.26
N GLN A 178 -0.06 32.19 23.28
CA GLN A 178 0.88 31.58 24.23
C GLN A 178 2.10 31.04 23.49
N PRO A 179 3.30 31.10 24.09
CA PRO A 179 4.50 30.50 23.51
C PRO A 179 4.38 28.98 23.39
N ASP A 180 4.89 28.45 22.27
CA ASP A 180 4.91 27.03 21.95
C ASP A 180 6.27 26.41 22.31
N ASP A 181 6.49 26.13 23.59
CA ASP A 181 7.70 25.47 24.12
C ASP A 181 7.41 24.07 24.69
N ALA A 182 8.46 23.26 24.87
CA ALA A 182 8.32 21.86 25.30
C ALA A 182 7.63 21.70 26.67
N VAL A 183 7.80 22.67 27.56
CA VAL A 183 7.18 22.71 28.90
C VAL A 183 5.68 22.98 28.78
N SER A 184 5.30 23.96 27.95
CA SER A 184 3.92 24.31 27.60
C SER A 184 3.19 23.16 26.90
N ARG A 185 3.89 22.30 26.15
CA ARG A 185 3.32 21.09 25.52
C ARG A 185 3.08 19.96 26.51
N ALA A 186 4.00 19.71 27.44
CA ALA A 186 3.81 18.72 28.51
C ALA A 186 2.61 19.06 29.40
N SER A 187 2.33 20.35 29.61
CA SER A 187 1.17 20.81 30.40
C SER A 187 -0.18 20.56 29.71
N LEU A 188 -0.22 20.43 28.38
CA LEU A 188 -1.48 20.20 27.64
C LEU A 188 -2.13 18.87 28.05
N HIS A 189 -1.34 17.81 28.23
CA HIS A 189 -1.86 16.51 28.67
C HIS A 189 -2.48 16.54 30.07
N ALA A 190 -1.96 17.39 30.95
CA ALA A 190 -2.55 17.61 32.27
C ALA A 190 -3.87 18.40 32.16
N GLN A 191 -3.88 19.49 31.38
CA GLN A 191 -5.08 20.31 31.16
C GLN A 191 -6.21 19.52 30.50
N VAL A 192 -5.91 18.72 29.48
CA VAL A 192 -6.90 17.85 28.82
C VAL A 192 -7.54 16.90 29.83
N ARG A 193 -6.73 16.25 30.68
CA ARG A 193 -7.25 15.34 31.71
C ARG A 193 -8.15 16.05 32.71
N GLU A 194 -7.76 17.25 33.14
CA GLU A 194 -8.55 18.05 34.09
C GLU A 194 -9.89 18.48 33.50
N ILE A 195 -9.90 18.99 32.26
CA ILE A 195 -11.13 19.41 31.58
C ILE A 195 -12.06 18.22 31.41
N LEU A 196 -11.56 17.09 30.88
CA LEU A 196 -12.38 15.90 30.67
C LEU A 196 -12.99 15.35 31.96
N ALA A 197 -12.22 15.31 33.05
CA ALA A 197 -12.71 14.83 34.33
C ALA A 197 -13.86 15.70 34.88
N ALA A 198 -13.89 16.98 34.53
CA ALA A 198 -14.95 17.90 34.94
C ALA A 198 -16.14 17.93 33.98
N THR A 199 -15.93 17.66 32.68
CA THR A 199 -16.95 17.92 31.63
C THR A 199 -17.52 16.66 31.00
N VAL A 200 -16.88 15.51 31.13
CA VAL A 200 -17.30 14.28 30.46
C VAL A 200 -17.55 13.19 31.47
N THR A 201 -18.78 12.70 31.52
CA THR A 201 -19.13 11.46 32.22
C THR A 201 -19.25 10.34 31.18
N MET A 202 -18.30 9.41 31.19
CA MET A 202 -18.35 8.21 30.36
C MET A 202 -18.91 7.04 31.20
N PRO A 203 -19.93 6.29 30.71
CA PRO A 203 -20.44 5.11 31.42
C PRO A 203 -19.36 4.04 31.61
N ARG A 204 -18.44 3.93 30.64
CA ARG A 204 -17.22 3.12 30.60
C ARG A 204 -16.22 3.77 29.63
N ASP A 205 -14.91 3.62 29.87
CA ASP A 205 -13.85 4.18 29.01
C ASP A 205 -13.79 3.54 27.60
N THR A 206 -14.33 2.33 27.44
CA THR A 206 -14.31 1.54 26.19
C THR A 206 -15.60 0.69 26.02
N SER A 207 -15.88 0.28 24.78
CA SER A 207 -16.95 -0.68 24.46
C SER A 207 -16.62 -2.03 25.09
N ALA A 208 -17.54 -2.61 25.87
CA ALA A 208 -17.32 -3.91 26.54
C ALA A 208 -17.04 -5.05 25.55
N ILE A 209 -17.52 -4.92 24.31
CA ILE A 209 -17.27 -5.88 23.22
C ILE A 209 -15.86 -5.68 22.67
N ASP A 210 -15.44 -4.43 22.47
CA ASP A 210 -14.11 -4.11 21.96
C ASP A 210 -13.04 -4.58 22.95
N ASP A 211 -13.22 -4.35 24.25
CA ASP A 211 -12.33 -4.85 25.31
C ASP A 211 -12.25 -6.38 25.35
N ALA A 212 -13.40 -7.04 25.13
CA ALA A 212 -13.45 -8.49 25.12
C ALA A 212 -12.66 -9.06 23.94
N ILE A 213 -12.78 -8.45 22.75
CA ILE A 213 -12.05 -8.86 21.55
C ILE A 213 -10.56 -8.51 21.66
N ASP A 214 -10.24 -7.28 22.08
CA ASP A 214 -8.86 -6.80 22.22
C ASP A 214 -8.08 -7.64 23.23
N ARG A 215 -8.72 -8.21 24.26
CA ARG A 215 -8.05 -9.16 25.19
C ARG A 215 -7.43 -10.36 24.48
N TRP A 216 -8.04 -10.84 23.40
CA TRP A 216 -7.52 -11.96 22.61
C TRP A 216 -6.62 -11.46 21.48
N VAL A 217 -7.10 -10.45 20.74
CA VAL A 217 -6.42 -9.92 19.55
C VAL A 217 -5.13 -9.21 19.91
N LEU A 218 -5.06 -8.44 21.00
CA LEU A 218 -3.86 -7.70 21.42
C LEU A 218 -2.95 -8.48 22.37
N HIS A 219 -3.29 -9.74 22.69
CA HIS A 219 -2.44 -10.56 23.54
C HIS A 219 -1.10 -10.86 22.82
N PRO A 220 0.07 -10.74 23.49
CA PRO A 220 1.38 -10.86 22.85
C PRO A 220 1.63 -12.23 22.18
N VAL A 221 1.06 -13.31 22.71
CA VAL A 221 1.14 -14.66 22.10
C VAL A 221 -0.10 -14.98 21.26
N LEU A 222 -1.30 -15.01 21.86
CA LEU A 222 -2.54 -15.33 21.15
C LEU A 222 -2.86 -14.36 20.00
N GLY A 223 -2.56 -13.07 20.14
CA GLY A 223 -2.72 -12.09 19.06
C GLY A 223 -1.81 -12.38 17.87
N LEU A 224 -0.54 -12.72 18.11
CA LEU A 224 0.37 -13.18 17.05
C LEU A 224 -0.10 -14.50 16.44
N GLY A 225 -0.68 -15.40 17.25
CA GLY A 225 -1.29 -16.64 16.77
C GLY A 225 -2.51 -16.41 15.87
N ILE A 226 -3.44 -15.54 16.29
CA ILE A 226 -4.61 -15.13 15.50
C ILE A 226 -4.15 -14.48 14.20
N LEU A 227 -3.16 -13.59 14.26
CA LEU A 227 -2.59 -12.97 13.07
C LEU A 227 -1.97 -14.00 12.13
N ALA A 228 -1.22 -14.98 12.65
CA ALA A 228 -0.64 -16.05 11.85
C ALA A 228 -1.71 -16.93 11.18
N VAL A 229 -2.77 -17.29 11.91
CA VAL A 229 -3.90 -18.07 11.37
C VAL A 229 -4.67 -17.28 10.32
N LEU A 230 -4.94 -16.00 10.57
CA LEU A 230 -5.58 -15.10 9.62
C LEU A 230 -4.73 -14.98 8.34
N MET A 231 -3.42 -14.83 8.48
CA MET A 231 -2.52 -14.80 7.33
C MET A 231 -2.49 -16.11 6.57
N PHE A 232 -2.42 -17.22 7.28
CA PHE A 232 -2.51 -18.54 6.68
C PHE A 232 -3.82 -18.69 5.88
N MET A 233 -4.96 -18.26 6.41
CA MET A 233 -6.24 -18.27 5.70
C MET A 233 -6.23 -17.40 4.44
N ILE A 234 -5.66 -16.19 4.52
CA ILE A 234 -5.51 -15.31 3.34
C ILE A 234 -4.66 -15.99 2.28
N PHE A 235 -3.52 -16.57 2.65
CA PHE A 235 -2.67 -17.31 1.71
C PHE A 235 -3.41 -18.50 1.10
N GLN A 236 -4.09 -19.30 1.91
CA GLN A 236 -4.91 -20.42 1.41
C GLN A 236 -5.99 -19.94 0.44
N ALA A 237 -6.68 -18.85 0.73
CA ALA A 237 -7.68 -18.30 -0.17
C ALA A 237 -7.07 -17.80 -1.48
N VAL A 238 -5.96 -17.07 -1.41
CA VAL A 238 -5.28 -16.53 -2.60
C VAL A 238 -4.72 -17.65 -3.48
N PHE A 239 -4.24 -18.75 -2.89
CA PHE A 239 -3.65 -19.85 -3.66
C PHE A 239 -4.64 -20.96 -4.00
N SER A 240 -5.36 -21.51 -3.03
CA SER A 240 -6.26 -22.64 -3.27
C SER A 240 -7.57 -22.21 -3.91
N TRP A 241 -8.15 -21.07 -3.50
CA TRP A 241 -9.47 -20.68 -4.01
C TRP A 241 -9.39 -19.91 -5.33
N ALA A 242 -8.26 -19.26 -5.62
CA ALA A 242 -8.07 -18.60 -6.91
C ALA A 242 -7.85 -19.61 -8.05
N GLN A 243 -7.11 -20.70 -7.81
CA GLN A 243 -6.66 -21.65 -8.85
C GLN A 243 -7.81 -22.18 -9.74
N PRO A 244 -8.94 -22.68 -9.20
CA PRO A 244 -10.04 -23.14 -10.07
C PRO A 244 -10.61 -22.04 -10.99
N ILE A 245 -10.59 -20.78 -10.54
CA ILE A 245 -11.04 -19.64 -11.35
C ILE A 245 -9.97 -19.27 -12.39
N MET A 246 -8.69 -19.40 -12.03
CA MET A 246 -7.56 -19.19 -12.94
C MET A 246 -7.60 -20.19 -14.09
N ASP A 247 -7.72 -21.48 -13.78
CA ASP A 247 -7.76 -22.56 -14.76
C ASP A 247 -8.95 -22.39 -15.72
N LEU A 248 -10.10 -21.97 -15.20
CA LEU A 248 -11.29 -21.68 -16.00
C LEU A 248 -11.06 -20.51 -16.97
N ILE A 249 -10.40 -19.45 -16.51
CA ILE A 249 -10.06 -18.29 -17.35
C ILE A 249 -9.02 -18.68 -18.40
N GLU A 250 -7.98 -19.42 -18.02
CA GLU A 250 -6.92 -19.89 -18.92
C GLU A 250 -7.47 -20.79 -20.01
N GLY A 251 -8.26 -21.80 -19.64
CA GLY A 251 -8.94 -22.69 -20.58
C GLY A 251 -9.85 -21.91 -21.53
N GLY A 252 -10.70 -21.02 -20.99
CA GLY A 252 -11.61 -20.21 -21.81
C GLY A 252 -10.89 -19.29 -22.80
N ILE A 253 -9.74 -18.73 -22.45
CA ILE A 253 -8.94 -17.88 -23.36
C ILE A 253 -8.21 -18.73 -24.40
N THR A 254 -7.73 -19.91 -24.02
CA THR A 254 -7.06 -20.85 -24.92
C THR A 254 -8.03 -21.36 -25.99
N ASP A 255 -9.24 -21.75 -25.58
CA ASP A 255 -10.30 -22.21 -26.49
C ASP A 255 -10.72 -21.09 -27.46
N LEU A 256 -10.89 -19.87 -26.94
CA LEU A 256 -11.24 -18.72 -27.76
C LEU A 256 -10.10 -18.35 -28.73
N GLY A 257 -8.85 -18.47 -28.28
CA GLY A 257 -7.67 -18.26 -29.12
C GLY A 257 -7.56 -19.28 -30.24
N GLY A 258 -7.78 -20.57 -29.94
CA GLY A 258 -7.82 -21.64 -30.93
C GLY A 258 -8.94 -21.46 -31.95
N TRP A 259 -10.13 -21.07 -31.49
CA TRP A 259 -11.28 -20.80 -32.38
C TRP A 259 -11.01 -19.65 -33.36
N VAL A 260 -10.38 -18.56 -32.89
CA VAL A 260 -10.01 -17.43 -33.75
C VAL A 260 -8.86 -17.80 -34.69
N ALA A 261 -7.88 -18.56 -34.21
CA ALA A 261 -6.71 -18.97 -34.99
C ALA A 261 -7.07 -19.95 -36.11
N ALA A 262 -8.11 -20.76 -35.95
CA ALA A 262 -8.61 -21.68 -36.98
C ALA A 262 -9.04 -20.98 -38.29
N ALA A 263 -9.33 -19.68 -38.25
CA ALA A 263 -9.65 -18.88 -39.44
C ALA A 263 -8.40 -18.38 -40.21
N VAL A 264 -7.19 -18.64 -39.69
CA VAL A 264 -5.92 -18.15 -40.22
C VAL A 264 -5.05 -19.34 -40.63
N PRO A 265 -4.33 -19.29 -41.78
CA PRO A 265 -3.46 -20.38 -42.21
C PRO A 265 -2.40 -20.72 -41.15
N GLU A 266 -2.29 -22.01 -40.83
CA GLU A 266 -1.27 -22.55 -39.93
C GLU A 266 0.14 -22.21 -40.45
N GLY A 267 1.04 -21.86 -39.53
CA GLY A 267 2.43 -21.48 -39.85
C GLY A 267 2.61 -20.04 -40.35
N SER A 268 1.53 -19.26 -40.52
CA SER A 268 1.65 -17.83 -40.82
C SER A 268 2.07 -17.03 -39.57
N ALA A 269 2.82 -15.93 -39.78
CA ALA A 269 3.17 -15.02 -38.69
C ALA A 269 1.94 -14.43 -37.99
N LEU A 270 0.80 -14.31 -38.71
CA LEU A 270 -0.46 -13.85 -38.14
C LEU A 270 -1.07 -14.89 -37.18
N HIS A 271 -1.00 -16.18 -37.52
CA HIS A 271 -1.46 -17.25 -36.64
C HIS A 271 -0.68 -17.26 -35.32
N SER A 272 0.65 -17.18 -35.38
CA SER A 272 1.50 -17.12 -34.18
C SER A 272 1.31 -15.82 -33.39
N LEU A 273 1.12 -14.66 -34.04
CA LEU A 273 0.81 -13.42 -33.32
C LEU A 273 -0.50 -13.51 -32.53
N LEU A 274 -1.53 -14.10 -33.13
CA LEU A 274 -2.83 -14.24 -32.48
C LEU A 274 -2.73 -15.19 -31.28
N THR A 275 -2.20 -16.39 -31.49
CA THR A 275 -2.10 -17.45 -30.47
C THR A 275 -1.06 -17.13 -29.39
N ASP A 276 0.21 -17.01 -29.78
CA ASP A 276 1.35 -16.87 -28.87
C ASP A 276 1.59 -15.43 -28.39
N GLY A 277 1.14 -14.43 -29.15
CA GLY A 277 1.29 -13.01 -28.79
C GLY A 277 0.10 -12.47 -28.00
N ILE A 278 -1.07 -12.44 -28.65
CA ILE A 278 -2.26 -11.74 -28.13
C ILE A 278 -3.03 -12.59 -27.13
N PHE A 279 -3.43 -13.81 -27.50
CA PHE A 279 -4.26 -14.65 -26.61
C PHE A 279 -3.47 -15.20 -25.44
N ALA A 280 -2.23 -15.65 -25.64
CA ALA A 280 -1.33 -15.98 -24.53
C ALA A 280 -1.09 -14.78 -23.61
N GLY A 281 -0.89 -13.58 -24.18
CA GLY A 281 -0.74 -12.34 -23.41
C GLY A 281 -2.00 -11.96 -22.63
N LEU A 282 -3.19 -12.13 -23.22
CA LEU A 282 -4.48 -11.88 -22.57
C LEU A 282 -4.75 -12.91 -21.46
N GLY A 283 -4.40 -14.17 -21.69
CA GLY A 283 -4.39 -15.25 -20.71
C GLY A 283 -3.57 -14.87 -19.49
N ALA A 284 -2.30 -14.54 -19.73
CA ALA A 284 -1.40 -14.08 -18.69
C ALA A 284 -1.97 -12.88 -17.91
N VAL A 285 -2.67 -11.93 -18.53
CA VAL A 285 -3.28 -10.81 -17.79
C VAL A 285 -4.48 -11.23 -16.94
N LEU A 286 -5.44 -11.95 -17.53
CA LEU A 286 -6.73 -12.21 -16.90
C LEU A 286 -6.63 -13.26 -15.80
N VAL A 287 -5.70 -14.21 -15.92
CA VAL A 287 -5.44 -15.26 -14.92
C VAL A 287 -5.03 -14.67 -13.56
N PHE A 288 -4.43 -13.48 -13.47
CA PHE A 288 -4.09 -12.88 -12.17
C PHE A 288 -5.24 -12.15 -11.48
N LEU A 289 -6.30 -11.83 -12.20
CA LEU A 289 -7.39 -11.03 -11.63
C LEU A 289 -8.04 -11.68 -10.39
N PRO A 290 -8.36 -12.99 -10.38
CA PRO A 290 -8.98 -13.65 -9.22
C PRO A 290 -8.11 -13.56 -7.95
N GLN A 291 -6.80 -13.83 -8.05
CA GLN A 291 -5.87 -13.74 -6.92
C GLN A 291 -5.84 -12.33 -6.33
N ILE A 292 -5.76 -11.31 -7.20
CA ILE A 292 -5.75 -9.90 -6.79
C ILE A 292 -7.05 -9.54 -6.07
N LEU A 293 -8.20 -9.96 -6.59
CA LEU A 293 -9.50 -9.67 -5.98
C LEU A 293 -9.69 -10.35 -4.63
N ILE A 294 -9.27 -11.62 -4.49
CA ILE A 294 -9.32 -12.32 -3.20
C ILE A 294 -8.43 -11.62 -2.18
N LEU A 295 -7.21 -11.24 -2.55
CA LEU A 295 -6.32 -10.51 -1.65
C LEU A 295 -6.92 -9.17 -1.21
N PHE A 296 -7.46 -8.37 -2.15
CA PHE A 296 -8.10 -7.10 -1.82
C PHE A 296 -9.38 -7.28 -1.00
N LEU A 297 -10.13 -8.37 -1.18
CA LEU A 297 -11.31 -8.69 -0.38
C LEU A 297 -10.92 -8.78 1.11
N PHE A 298 -9.88 -9.56 1.42
CA PHE A 298 -9.41 -9.69 2.80
C PHE A 298 -8.83 -8.37 3.35
N ILE A 299 -8.04 -7.64 2.55
CA ILE A 299 -7.48 -6.35 3.00
C ILE A 299 -8.60 -5.36 3.33
N LEU A 300 -9.60 -5.22 2.46
CA LEU A 300 -10.74 -4.32 2.67
C LEU A 300 -11.56 -4.73 3.91
N ILE A 301 -11.80 -6.03 4.11
CA ILE A 301 -12.48 -6.54 5.31
C ILE A 301 -11.68 -6.22 6.58
N LEU A 302 -10.36 -6.41 6.58
CA LEU A 302 -9.51 -6.13 7.74
C LEU A 302 -9.37 -4.64 8.05
N GLU A 303 -9.39 -3.81 7.01
CA GLU A 303 -9.37 -2.35 7.11
C GLU A 303 -10.69 -1.82 7.67
N GLU A 304 -11.82 -2.18 7.06
CA GLU A 304 -13.15 -1.73 7.49
C GLU A 304 -13.56 -2.26 8.87
N SER A 305 -13.10 -3.46 9.24
CA SER A 305 -13.38 -4.03 10.56
C SER A 305 -12.62 -3.35 11.70
N GLY A 306 -11.57 -2.58 11.38
CA GLY A 306 -10.68 -1.99 12.39
C GLY A 306 -9.71 -2.99 13.02
N TYR A 307 -9.56 -4.22 12.49
CA TYR A 307 -8.54 -5.15 12.95
C TYR A 307 -7.12 -4.67 12.62
N LEU A 308 -6.96 -3.99 11.49
CA LEU A 308 -5.67 -3.61 10.93
C LEU A 308 -4.76 -2.81 11.89
N PRO A 309 -5.24 -1.77 12.61
CA PRO A 309 -4.45 -1.05 13.61
C PRO A 309 -4.00 -1.92 14.80
N ARG A 310 -4.80 -2.92 15.21
CA ARG A 310 -4.42 -3.85 16.30
C ARG A 310 -3.27 -4.75 15.90
N ALA A 311 -3.34 -5.31 14.70
CA ALA A 311 -2.25 -6.12 14.16
C ALA A 311 -0.95 -5.32 14.04
N ALA A 312 -1.03 -4.05 13.62
CA ALA A 312 0.11 -3.15 13.58
C ALA A 312 0.69 -2.90 14.98
N PHE A 313 -0.17 -2.69 15.99
CA PHE A 313 0.26 -2.49 17.39
C PHE A 313 1.03 -3.69 17.96
N LEU A 314 0.55 -4.93 17.72
CA LEU A 314 1.25 -6.15 18.17
C LEU A 314 2.68 -6.26 17.63
N LEU A 315 2.89 -5.79 16.40
CA LEU A 315 4.15 -5.95 15.69
C LEU A 315 5.07 -4.74 15.80
N ASP A 316 4.58 -3.65 16.39
CA ASP A 316 5.32 -2.39 16.51
C ASP A 316 6.68 -2.61 17.18
N ARG A 317 6.74 -3.41 18.24
CA ARG A 317 7.99 -3.71 18.95
C ARG A 317 9.03 -4.42 18.06
N MET A 318 8.59 -5.29 17.15
CA MET A 318 9.47 -6.01 16.23
C MET A 318 9.91 -5.11 15.08
N MET A 319 8.98 -4.34 14.52
CA MET A 319 9.22 -3.41 13.42
C MET A 319 10.12 -2.24 13.84
N PHE A 320 9.95 -1.73 15.07
CA PHE A 320 10.75 -0.64 15.61
C PHE A 320 12.24 -0.98 15.65
N LYS A 321 12.59 -2.23 16.00
CA LYS A 321 13.97 -2.72 15.96
C LYS A 321 14.57 -2.69 14.55
N ALA A 322 13.76 -2.98 13.54
CA ALA A 322 14.15 -2.90 12.13
C ALA A 322 14.12 -1.46 11.57
N GLY A 323 13.61 -0.49 12.36
CA GLY A 323 13.54 0.90 11.95
C GLY A 323 12.30 1.26 11.14
N LEU A 324 11.22 0.50 11.28
CA LEU A 324 9.94 0.72 10.62
C LEU A 324 8.84 0.93 11.68
N THR A 325 7.77 1.65 11.32
CA THR A 325 6.54 1.69 12.13
C THR A 325 5.81 0.34 12.08
N GLY A 326 5.08 -0.04 13.12
CA GLY A 326 4.21 -1.22 13.09
C GLY A 326 3.20 -1.22 11.92
N ARG A 327 2.85 -0.04 11.38
CA ARG A 327 1.99 0.12 10.19
C ARG A 327 2.64 -0.40 8.91
N ALA A 328 3.97 -0.47 8.85
CA ALA A 328 4.70 -1.00 7.70
C ALA A 328 4.53 -2.51 7.51
N PHE A 329 4.12 -3.23 8.56
CA PHE A 329 3.95 -4.68 8.50
C PHE A 329 2.92 -5.08 7.45
N ILE A 330 1.81 -4.35 7.38
CA ILE A 330 0.68 -4.68 6.52
C ILE A 330 1.08 -4.60 5.03
N PRO A 331 1.68 -3.50 4.55
CA PRO A 331 2.32 -3.45 3.24
C PRO A 331 3.28 -4.60 2.95
N LEU A 332 4.17 -4.92 3.89
CA LEU A 332 5.19 -5.94 3.72
C LEU A 332 4.59 -7.35 3.63
N LEU A 333 3.62 -7.62 4.47
CA LEU A 333 2.88 -8.87 4.49
C LEU A 333 2.07 -9.07 3.20
N SER A 334 1.36 -8.02 2.77
CA SER A 334 0.65 -7.99 1.49
C SER A 334 1.62 -8.20 0.31
N SER A 335 2.87 -7.76 0.46
CA SER A 335 3.93 -7.94 -0.56
C SER A 335 4.40 -9.39 -0.76
N PHE A 336 4.18 -10.29 0.20
CA PHE A 336 4.36 -11.74 0.00
C PHE A 336 3.32 -12.36 -0.94
N ALA A 337 2.11 -11.80 -0.98
CA ALA A 337 1.16 -12.17 -2.01
C ALA A 337 1.56 -11.50 -3.33
N CYS A 338 1.68 -10.17 -3.32
CA CYS A 338 2.15 -9.36 -4.46
C CYS A 338 2.63 -7.98 -4.00
N ALA A 339 3.78 -7.49 -4.47
CA ALA A 339 4.28 -6.18 -4.05
C ALA A 339 3.43 -5.01 -4.55
N ILE A 340 2.64 -5.16 -5.61
CA ILE A 340 1.76 -4.09 -6.11
C ILE A 340 0.77 -3.61 -5.03
N PRO A 341 -0.14 -4.46 -4.51
CA PRO A 341 -1.04 -4.08 -3.43
C PRO A 341 -0.29 -3.73 -2.14
N GLY A 342 0.82 -4.41 -1.85
CA GLY A 342 1.67 -4.08 -0.72
C GLY A 342 2.18 -2.65 -0.75
N ILE A 343 2.75 -2.21 -1.88
CA ILE A 343 3.22 -0.84 -2.08
C ILE A 343 2.07 0.16 -2.02
N MET A 344 0.90 -0.16 -2.57
CA MET A 344 -0.28 0.72 -2.47
C MET A 344 -0.79 0.85 -1.02
N ALA A 345 -0.70 -0.20 -0.21
CA ALA A 345 -1.12 -0.20 1.19
C ALA A 345 -0.22 0.70 2.07
N THR A 346 0.97 1.11 1.59
CA THR A 346 1.86 2.03 2.30
C THR A 346 1.27 3.41 2.52
N ARG A 347 0.15 3.76 1.86
CA ARG A 347 -0.62 4.98 2.14
C ARG A 347 -1.15 5.06 3.57
N SER A 348 -1.26 3.92 4.25
CA SER A 348 -1.58 3.87 5.67
C SER A 348 -0.45 4.39 6.56
N ILE A 349 0.78 4.52 6.04
CA ILE A 349 1.95 5.05 6.77
C ILE A 349 1.99 6.56 6.59
N THR A 350 1.80 7.29 7.69
CA THR A 350 1.73 8.76 7.71
C THR A 350 3.09 9.41 7.47
N ASP A 351 4.15 8.86 8.07
CA ASP A 351 5.49 9.39 7.88
C ASP A 351 5.99 9.09 6.45
N PRO A 352 6.32 10.11 5.65
CA PRO A 352 6.70 9.93 4.25
C PRO A 352 8.02 9.18 4.08
N ARG A 353 8.91 9.21 5.08
CA ARG A 353 10.22 8.57 5.04
C ARG A 353 10.08 7.09 5.31
N ASP A 354 9.31 6.71 6.32
CA ASP A 354 9.02 5.31 6.64
C ASP A 354 8.13 4.68 5.57
N ARG A 355 7.21 5.47 5.00
CA ARG A 355 6.48 5.09 3.78
C ARG A 355 7.46 4.77 2.66
N LEU A 356 8.43 5.64 2.37
CA LEU A 356 9.42 5.39 1.31
C LEU A 356 10.29 4.16 1.61
N THR A 357 10.77 3.97 2.84
CA THR A 357 11.53 2.74 3.21
C THR A 357 10.70 1.50 2.91
N THR A 358 9.43 1.50 3.35
CA THR A 358 8.52 0.38 3.17
C THR A 358 8.25 0.10 1.69
N ILE A 359 8.06 1.13 0.87
CA ILE A 359 7.93 1.01 -0.59
C ILE A 359 9.20 0.37 -1.19
N LEU A 360 10.39 0.79 -0.73
CA LEU A 360 11.65 0.29 -1.24
C LEU A 360 11.91 -1.17 -0.84
N VAL A 361 11.53 -1.60 0.37
CA VAL A 361 11.78 -2.97 0.85
C VAL A 361 10.66 -3.96 0.51
N ALA A 362 9.45 -3.50 0.20
CA ALA A 362 8.34 -4.36 -0.23
C ALA A 362 8.70 -5.36 -1.36
N PRO A 363 9.46 -4.96 -2.41
CA PRO A 363 9.93 -5.87 -3.46
C PRO A 363 10.84 -7.02 -3.00
N LEU A 364 11.44 -6.94 -1.81
CA LEU A 364 12.29 -7.99 -1.24
C LEU A 364 11.46 -9.13 -0.63
N MET A 365 10.16 -8.91 -0.41
CA MET A 365 9.25 -9.97 0.00
C MET A 365 9.01 -10.91 -1.18
N THR A 366 9.22 -12.20 -0.93
CA THR A 366 9.05 -13.24 -1.94
C THR A 366 7.57 -13.35 -2.30
N CYS A 367 7.22 -12.85 -3.50
CA CYS A 367 5.86 -12.94 -4.01
C CYS A 367 5.54 -14.33 -4.57
N SER A 368 4.26 -14.68 -4.52
CA SER A 368 3.67 -15.91 -5.08
C SER A 368 4.15 -16.27 -6.49
N ALA A 369 4.27 -15.26 -7.37
CA ALA A 369 4.73 -15.40 -8.75
C ALA A 369 6.14 -15.97 -8.92
N ARG A 370 6.93 -16.07 -7.84
CA ARG A 370 8.27 -16.70 -7.84
C ARG A 370 8.20 -18.22 -7.68
N LEU A 371 7.07 -18.74 -7.18
CA LEU A 371 6.92 -20.15 -6.84
C LEU A 371 7.17 -21.09 -8.02
N PRO A 372 6.65 -20.86 -9.24
CA PRO A 372 6.90 -21.77 -10.37
C PRO A 372 8.39 -21.94 -10.68
N VAL A 373 9.17 -20.85 -10.63
CA VAL A 373 10.62 -20.89 -10.83
C VAL A 373 11.30 -21.62 -9.68
N TYR A 374 10.90 -21.36 -8.42
CA TYR A 374 11.45 -22.05 -7.26
C TYR A 374 11.15 -23.54 -7.28
N THR A 375 9.91 -23.95 -7.54
CA THR A 375 9.52 -25.35 -7.58
C THR A 375 10.21 -26.08 -8.72
N LEU A 376 10.30 -25.49 -9.91
CA LEU A 376 11.04 -26.06 -11.04
C LEU A 376 12.51 -26.31 -10.70
N LEU A 377 13.23 -25.30 -10.20
CA LEU A 377 14.65 -25.42 -9.89
C LEU A 377 14.92 -26.34 -8.69
N ILE A 378 14.09 -26.27 -7.65
CA ILE A 378 14.21 -27.15 -6.48
C ILE A 378 13.93 -28.59 -6.88
N ALA A 379 12.89 -28.85 -7.67
CA ALA A 379 12.57 -30.20 -8.13
C ALA A 379 13.66 -30.78 -9.06
N ALA A 380 14.26 -29.94 -9.91
CA ALA A 380 15.29 -30.37 -10.86
C ALA A 380 16.66 -30.64 -10.21
N PHE A 381 17.06 -29.85 -9.21
CA PHE A 381 18.44 -29.89 -8.68
C PHE A 381 18.58 -30.35 -7.22
N ILE A 382 17.52 -30.28 -6.41
CA ILE A 382 17.59 -30.63 -5.00
C ILE A 382 17.02 -32.04 -4.78
N PRO A 383 17.81 -32.99 -4.25
CA PRO A 383 17.39 -34.37 -4.11
C PRO A 383 16.22 -34.49 -3.12
N GLN A 384 15.27 -35.39 -3.41
CA GLN A 384 14.17 -35.73 -2.51
C GLN A 384 14.69 -36.60 -1.37
N GLN A 385 15.18 -35.96 -0.31
CA GLN A 385 15.68 -36.62 0.90
C GLN A 385 15.04 -36.04 2.16
N THR A 386 14.85 -36.89 3.16
CA THR A 386 14.36 -36.48 4.48
C THR A 386 15.52 -36.06 5.38
N VAL A 387 15.43 -34.86 5.94
CA VAL A 387 16.33 -34.32 6.96
C VAL A 387 15.73 -34.64 8.33
N TRP A 388 16.54 -35.26 9.19
CA TRP A 388 16.15 -35.68 10.55
C TRP A 388 14.88 -36.55 10.62
N GLY A 389 14.56 -37.28 9.54
CA GLY A 389 13.43 -38.19 9.46
C GLY A 389 12.04 -37.54 9.42
N ILE A 390 11.93 -36.21 9.48
CA ILE A 390 10.65 -35.48 9.59
C ILE A 390 10.49 -34.44 8.47
N PHE A 391 11.58 -33.78 8.06
CA PHE A 391 11.51 -32.63 7.16
C PHE A 391 12.00 -32.98 5.75
N ASN A 392 11.33 -32.51 4.71
CA ASN A 392 11.77 -32.67 3.33
C ASN A 392 12.82 -31.59 2.98
N LEU A 393 13.98 -31.98 2.42
CA LEU A 393 15.04 -31.06 2.02
C LEU A 393 14.55 -29.97 1.05
N GLN A 394 13.73 -30.32 0.07
CA GLN A 394 13.14 -29.36 -0.88
C GLN A 394 12.28 -28.32 -0.16
N GLY A 395 11.51 -28.74 0.83
CA GLY A 395 10.72 -27.86 1.69
C GLY A 395 11.59 -26.93 2.53
N ILE A 396 12.72 -27.43 3.07
CA ILE A 396 13.69 -26.61 3.81
C ILE A 396 14.32 -25.56 2.92
N VAL A 397 14.71 -25.91 1.69
CA VAL A 397 15.27 -24.95 0.72
C VAL A 397 14.25 -23.86 0.42
N LEU A 398 13.01 -24.23 0.09
CA LEU A 398 11.94 -23.27 -0.16
C LEU A 398 11.71 -22.34 1.04
N PHE A 399 11.62 -22.90 2.25
CA PHE A 399 11.48 -22.12 3.49
C PHE A 399 12.65 -21.15 3.68
N THR A 400 13.87 -21.60 3.44
CA THR A 400 15.08 -20.77 3.55
C THR A 400 15.05 -19.59 2.59
N LEU A 401 14.58 -19.77 1.35
CA LEU A 401 14.42 -18.69 0.37
C LEU A 401 13.41 -17.63 0.84
N TYR A 402 12.30 -18.05 1.46
CA TYR A 402 11.30 -17.13 2.02
C TYR A 402 11.88 -16.34 3.20
N VAL A 403 12.55 -17.01 4.13
CA VAL A 403 13.21 -16.37 5.28
C VAL A 403 14.31 -15.41 4.81
N ALA A 404 15.09 -15.77 3.80
CA ALA A 404 16.12 -14.91 3.23
C ALA A 404 15.54 -13.59 2.70
N GLY A 405 14.38 -13.62 2.05
CA GLY A 405 13.66 -12.40 1.63
C GLY A 405 13.25 -11.50 2.81
N VAL A 406 12.64 -12.08 3.85
CA VAL A 406 12.25 -11.36 5.08
C VAL A 406 13.47 -10.70 5.72
N VAL A 407 14.51 -11.48 6.00
CA VAL A 407 15.71 -11.03 6.71
C VAL A 407 16.39 -9.92 5.92
N SER A 408 16.50 -10.08 4.61
CA SER A 408 17.10 -9.07 3.75
C SER A 408 16.30 -7.77 3.70
N ALA A 409 14.97 -7.84 3.68
CA ALA A 409 14.12 -6.66 3.78
C ALA A 409 14.35 -5.90 5.10
N LEU A 410 14.48 -6.60 6.22
CA LEU A 410 14.79 -6.01 7.53
C LEU A 410 16.20 -5.39 7.56
N ILE A 411 17.19 -6.07 6.98
CA ILE A 411 18.56 -5.54 6.86
C ILE A 411 18.58 -4.26 6.02
N VAL A 412 17.94 -4.27 4.84
CA VAL A 412 17.88 -3.08 3.96
C VAL A 412 17.14 -1.94 4.66
N ALA A 413 16.04 -2.20 5.34
CA ALA A 413 15.32 -1.18 6.12
C ALA A 413 16.22 -0.57 7.21
N PHE A 414 16.97 -1.41 7.95
CA PHE A 414 17.91 -0.98 8.97
C PHE A 414 19.06 -0.14 8.39
N VAL A 415 19.62 -0.55 7.25
CA VAL A 415 20.68 0.18 6.54
C VAL A 415 20.17 1.55 6.09
N ILE A 416 18.99 1.61 5.45
CA ILE A 416 18.35 2.88 5.05
C ILE A 416 18.18 3.80 6.26
N LYS A 417 17.74 3.27 7.41
CA LYS A 417 17.63 4.04 8.66
C LYS A 417 18.99 4.56 9.14
N ARG A 418 20.05 3.75 9.08
CA ARG A 418 21.39 4.13 9.56
C ARG A 418 22.03 5.28 8.78
N PHE A 419 21.68 5.43 7.50
CA PHE A 419 22.12 6.53 6.64
C PHE A 419 21.27 7.81 6.78
N ARG A 420 20.16 7.78 7.52
CA ARG A 420 19.36 8.98 7.82
C ARG A 420 20.03 9.79 8.93
N LYS A 421 20.15 11.10 8.71
CA LYS A 421 20.77 12.06 9.65
C LYS A 421 19.83 12.56 10.76
N ASP A 422 18.54 12.23 10.70
CA ASP A 422 17.51 12.87 11.52
C ASP A 422 17.01 11.93 12.63
N LYS A 423 16.88 12.44 13.86
CA LYS A 423 16.59 11.68 15.10
C LYS A 423 15.17 11.91 15.62
N SER A 424 14.24 12.33 14.78
CA SER A 424 12.87 12.57 15.24
C SER A 424 12.15 11.25 15.53
N GLU A 425 12.29 10.80 16.77
CA GLU A 425 11.56 9.67 17.33
C GLU A 425 10.16 10.13 17.71
N HIS A 426 9.20 9.88 16.84
CA HIS A 426 7.80 10.15 17.17
C HIS A 426 7.18 8.89 17.76
N ALA A 427 6.82 8.94 19.04
CA ALA A 427 5.99 7.93 19.65
C ALA A 427 4.67 7.82 18.87
N LEU A 428 4.33 6.61 18.43
CA LEU A 428 3.04 6.30 17.81
C LEU A 428 1.92 6.58 18.81
N LEU A 429 1.30 7.77 18.72
CA LEU A 429 -0.03 8.02 19.30
C LEU A 429 -1.05 7.34 18.38
N MET A 430 -1.18 6.02 18.50
CA MET A 430 -2.15 5.24 17.72
C MET A 430 -3.47 5.16 18.48
N GLU A 431 -4.50 5.84 17.97
CA GLU A 431 -5.87 5.57 18.37
C GLU A 431 -6.32 4.25 17.74
N LEU A 432 -6.80 3.30 18.54
CA LEU A 432 -7.40 2.06 18.05
C LEU A 432 -8.86 2.36 17.69
N PRO A 433 -9.24 2.46 16.40
CA PRO A 433 -10.61 2.81 16.01
C PRO A 433 -11.58 1.73 16.49
N SER A 434 -12.80 2.05 16.93
CA SER A 434 -13.75 1.01 17.39
C SER A 434 -13.96 -0.10 16.34
N TYR A 435 -14.21 -1.34 16.79
CA TYR A 435 -14.59 -2.41 15.85
C TYR A 435 -15.88 -2.04 15.11
N ARG A 436 -15.94 -2.36 13.81
CA ARG A 436 -17.12 -2.14 12.97
C ARG A 436 -17.36 -3.36 12.09
N MET A 437 -18.62 -3.60 11.72
CA MET A 437 -18.89 -4.59 10.69
C MET A 437 -18.59 -4.00 9.32
N PRO A 438 -17.81 -4.69 8.47
CA PRO A 438 -17.53 -4.22 7.11
C PRO A 438 -18.81 -4.14 6.30
N ASN A 439 -18.95 -3.08 5.50
CA ASN A 439 -20.12 -2.89 4.66
C ASN A 439 -19.90 -3.60 3.33
N VAL A 440 -20.69 -4.64 3.05
CA VAL A 440 -20.58 -5.45 1.83
C VAL A 440 -20.57 -4.60 0.56
N ARG A 441 -21.33 -3.49 0.55
CA ARG A 441 -21.37 -2.58 -0.60
C ARG A 441 -20.05 -1.86 -0.82
N ASP A 442 -19.43 -1.39 0.25
CA ASP A 442 -18.18 -0.62 0.19
C ASP A 442 -17.02 -1.55 -0.23
N VAL A 443 -17.00 -2.77 0.31
CA VAL A 443 -16.09 -3.85 -0.11
C VAL A 443 -16.28 -4.19 -1.60
N ALA A 444 -17.51 -4.39 -2.07
CA ALA A 444 -17.78 -4.75 -3.46
C ALA A 444 -17.40 -3.62 -4.46
N LEU A 445 -17.70 -2.37 -4.12
CA LEU A 445 -17.27 -1.21 -4.90
C LEU A 445 -15.75 -1.10 -4.92
N GLY A 446 -15.10 -1.29 -3.77
CA GLY A 446 -13.64 -1.34 -3.66
C GLY A 446 -13.04 -2.39 -4.58
N LEU A 447 -13.54 -3.63 -4.55
CA LEU A 447 -13.10 -4.70 -5.44
C LEU A 447 -13.26 -4.36 -6.93
N TRP A 448 -14.41 -3.80 -7.32
CA TRP A 448 -14.66 -3.39 -8.70
C TRP A 448 -13.68 -2.32 -9.17
N GLU A 449 -13.37 -1.34 -8.33
CA GLU A 449 -12.36 -0.33 -8.64
C GLU A 449 -10.98 -0.95 -8.82
N ARG A 450 -10.59 -1.92 -7.96
CA ARG A 450 -9.32 -2.64 -8.11
C ARG A 450 -9.26 -3.44 -9.41
N ALA A 451 -10.32 -4.16 -9.75
CA ALA A 451 -10.44 -4.89 -11.02
C ALA A 451 -10.25 -3.96 -12.22
N LYS A 452 -10.98 -2.85 -12.25
CA LYS A 452 -10.95 -1.87 -13.35
C LYS A 452 -9.57 -1.21 -13.48
N ILE A 453 -8.93 -0.87 -12.36
CA ILE A 453 -7.58 -0.29 -12.37
C ILE A 453 -6.58 -1.31 -12.93
N PHE A 454 -6.65 -2.57 -12.49
CA PHE A 454 -5.77 -3.63 -12.97
C PHE A 454 -5.93 -3.86 -14.49
N LEU A 455 -7.17 -4.08 -14.97
CA LEU A 455 -7.44 -4.28 -16.41
C LEU A 455 -7.00 -3.10 -17.27
N LYS A 456 -7.38 -1.86 -16.92
CA LYS A 456 -7.14 -0.71 -17.78
C LYS A 456 -5.69 -0.22 -17.77
N ARG A 457 -4.98 -0.37 -16.65
CA ARG A 457 -3.63 0.20 -16.50
C ARG A 457 -2.53 -0.83 -16.56
N VAL A 458 -2.70 -1.98 -15.92
CA VAL A 458 -1.67 -3.02 -15.84
C VAL A 458 -1.81 -3.99 -17.00
N GLY A 459 -3.04 -4.40 -17.32
CA GLY A 459 -3.31 -5.34 -18.42
C GLY A 459 -2.77 -4.87 -19.78
N GLY A 460 -2.96 -3.60 -20.12
CA GLY A 460 -2.43 -3.04 -21.37
C GLY A 460 -0.90 -3.03 -21.47
N ILE A 461 -0.20 -2.86 -20.33
CA ILE A 461 1.28 -2.89 -20.30
C ILE A 461 1.77 -4.32 -20.50
N ILE A 462 1.19 -5.28 -19.79
CA ILE A 462 1.58 -6.70 -19.89
C ILE A 462 1.33 -7.21 -21.32
N LEU A 463 0.14 -6.96 -21.88
CA LEU A 463 -0.17 -7.38 -23.25
C LEU A 463 0.81 -6.80 -24.28
N ALA A 464 1.15 -5.51 -24.16
CA ALA A 464 2.11 -4.87 -25.04
C ALA A 464 3.51 -5.50 -24.93
N LEU A 465 3.94 -5.87 -23.72
CA LEU A 465 5.21 -6.55 -23.49
C LEU A 465 5.23 -7.98 -24.03
N THR A 466 4.13 -8.73 -23.90
CA THR A 466 4.03 -10.08 -24.46
C THR A 466 4.08 -10.07 -25.99
N VAL A 467 3.36 -9.14 -26.63
CA VAL A 467 3.43 -8.96 -28.09
C VAL A 467 4.83 -8.52 -28.53
N LEU A 468 5.49 -7.64 -27.77
CA LEU A 468 6.87 -7.23 -28.04
C LEU A 468 7.84 -8.40 -27.90
N LEU A 469 7.70 -9.21 -26.85
CA LEU A 469 8.54 -10.39 -26.63
C LEU A 469 8.36 -11.39 -27.77
N TRP A 470 7.11 -11.70 -28.14
CA TRP A 470 6.80 -12.55 -29.28
C TRP A 470 7.50 -12.05 -30.56
N PHE A 471 7.44 -10.74 -30.82
CA PHE A 471 8.12 -10.16 -31.98
C PHE A 471 9.65 -10.36 -31.90
N LEU A 472 10.24 -10.10 -30.74
CA LEU A 472 11.68 -10.28 -30.52
C LEU A 472 12.12 -11.75 -30.62
N SER A 473 11.30 -12.70 -30.18
CA SER A 473 11.59 -14.14 -30.23
C SER A 473 11.39 -14.73 -31.62
N SER A 474 10.49 -14.16 -32.42
CA SER A 474 10.11 -14.69 -33.74
C SER A 474 10.87 -14.07 -34.91
N PHE A 475 11.45 -12.86 -34.76
CA PHE A 475 12.12 -12.15 -35.84
C PHE A 475 13.59 -11.80 -35.54
N PRO A 476 14.51 -11.88 -36.51
CA PRO A 476 14.31 -12.42 -37.87
C PRO A 476 14.16 -13.95 -37.88
N ALA A 477 13.45 -14.46 -38.90
CA ALA A 477 13.34 -15.90 -39.14
C ALA A 477 14.71 -16.52 -39.45
N PRO A 478 14.91 -17.83 -39.15
CA PRO A 478 16.14 -18.51 -39.48
C PRO A 478 16.39 -18.48 -41.01
N PRO A 479 17.66 -18.32 -41.45
CA PRO A 479 18.02 -18.40 -42.87
C PRO A 479 17.80 -19.82 -43.42
N ASP A 480 17.58 -19.93 -44.73
CA ASP A 480 17.39 -21.21 -45.41
C ASP A 480 18.58 -22.15 -45.16
N GLY A 481 18.31 -23.36 -44.66
CA GLY A 481 19.35 -24.34 -44.29
C GLY A 481 19.92 -24.19 -42.87
N ALA A 482 19.32 -23.37 -42.01
CA ALA A 482 19.69 -23.29 -40.60
C ALA A 482 19.58 -24.65 -39.89
N THR A 483 20.61 -25.00 -39.11
CA THR A 483 20.69 -26.23 -38.31
C THR A 483 20.32 -26.03 -36.84
N GLN A 484 20.25 -24.76 -36.38
CA GLN A 484 19.88 -24.41 -35.02
C GLN A 484 18.40 -24.02 -34.91
N PRO A 485 17.78 -24.12 -33.72
CA PRO A 485 16.42 -23.63 -33.47
C PRO A 485 16.22 -22.17 -33.90
N ALA A 486 15.00 -21.82 -34.33
CA ALA A 486 14.67 -20.47 -34.84
C ALA A 486 15.05 -19.33 -33.87
N ILE A 487 14.95 -19.59 -32.56
CA ILE A 487 15.25 -18.59 -31.53
C ILE A 487 16.72 -18.18 -31.49
N ASP A 488 17.65 -19.02 -31.96
CA ASP A 488 19.08 -18.68 -32.01
C ASP A 488 19.39 -17.55 -33.02
N TYR A 489 18.54 -17.38 -34.03
CA TYR A 489 18.69 -16.38 -35.08
C TYR A 489 17.92 -15.09 -34.78
N SER A 490 16.92 -15.18 -33.89
CA SER A 490 16.02 -14.08 -33.54
C SER A 490 16.73 -12.95 -32.79
N LEU A 491 16.08 -11.79 -32.73
CA LEU A 491 16.61 -10.64 -32.02
C LEU A 491 16.73 -10.92 -30.52
N ALA A 492 15.79 -11.68 -29.95
CA ALA A 492 15.89 -12.20 -28.59
C ALA A 492 17.16 -13.04 -28.40
N GLY A 493 17.44 -13.99 -29.31
CA GLY A 493 18.68 -14.79 -29.34
C GLY A 493 19.95 -13.94 -29.25
N ARG A 494 20.02 -12.91 -30.11
CA ARG A 494 21.16 -11.97 -30.17
C ARG A 494 21.30 -11.15 -28.89
N ILE A 495 20.19 -10.63 -28.35
CA ILE A 495 20.19 -9.89 -27.08
C ILE A 495 20.63 -10.80 -25.94
N GLY A 496 20.16 -12.05 -25.91
CA GLY A 496 20.55 -13.05 -24.92
C GLY A 496 22.06 -13.28 -24.86
N ARG A 497 22.68 -13.53 -26.02
CA ARG A 497 24.13 -13.72 -26.13
C ARG A 497 24.93 -12.45 -25.80
N ALA A 498 24.38 -11.27 -26.06
CA ALA A 498 24.99 -10.01 -25.62
C ALA A 498 24.94 -9.85 -24.09
N LEU A 499 23.80 -10.20 -23.47
CA LEU A 499 23.63 -10.16 -22.01
C LEU A 499 24.48 -11.23 -21.30
N GLU A 500 24.73 -12.38 -21.94
CA GLU A 500 25.57 -13.45 -21.41
C GLU A 500 26.95 -12.94 -20.96
N TYR A 501 27.58 -12.00 -21.67
CA TYR A 501 28.85 -11.42 -21.23
C TYR A 501 28.80 -10.78 -19.84
N VAL A 502 27.64 -10.21 -19.48
CA VAL A 502 27.44 -9.55 -18.18
C VAL A 502 27.08 -10.57 -17.10
N PHE A 503 26.35 -11.63 -17.44
CA PHE A 503 25.80 -12.59 -16.49
C PHE A 503 26.54 -13.94 -16.41
N ALA A 504 27.48 -14.21 -17.31
CA ALA A 504 28.37 -15.37 -17.24
C ALA A 504 29.14 -15.48 -15.91
N PRO A 505 29.63 -14.37 -15.28
CA PRO A 505 30.30 -14.44 -13.98
C PRO A 505 29.43 -14.98 -12.83
N ILE A 506 28.10 -14.88 -12.97
CA ILE A 506 27.14 -15.44 -12.01
C ILE A 506 26.55 -16.79 -12.47
N GLY A 507 27.11 -17.37 -13.55
CA GLY A 507 26.77 -18.69 -14.05
C GLY A 507 25.56 -18.76 -14.97
N PHE A 508 25.08 -17.64 -15.51
CA PHE A 508 23.93 -17.62 -16.42
C PHE A 508 24.38 -17.73 -17.87
N ASN A 509 23.71 -18.60 -18.62
CA ASN A 509 23.86 -18.72 -20.07
C ASN A 509 22.87 -17.78 -20.80
N TRP A 510 22.99 -17.69 -22.12
CA TRP A 510 22.11 -16.85 -22.92
C TRP A 510 20.62 -17.24 -22.81
N GLN A 511 20.28 -18.51 -22.60
CA GLN A 511 18.89 -18.96 -22.43
C GLN A 511 18.26 -18.37 -21.18
N ILE A 512 18.99 -18.41 -20.04
CA ILE A 512 18.57 -17.77 -18.79
C ILE A 512 18.45 -16.26 -19.03
N CYS A 513 19.44 -15.62 -19.68
CA CYS A 513 19.41 -14.19 -19.96
C CYS A 513 18.17 -13.75 -20.76
N ILE A 514 17.74 -14.55 -21.75
CA ILE A 514 16.53 -14.27 -22.52
C ILE A 514 15.28 -14.47 -21.65
N ALA A 515 15.20 -15.57 -20.90
CA ALA A 515 14.05 -15.86 -20.04
C ALA A 515 13.87 -14.82 -18.91
N LEU A 516 14.96 -14.17 -18.47
CA LEU A 516 14.90 -13.07 -17.49
C LEU A 516 14.21 -11.81 -18.02
N ILE A 517 14.22 -11.55 -19.33
CA ILE A 517 13.60 -10.35 -19.92
C ILE A 517 12.06 -10.35 -19.73
N PRO A 518 11.32 -11.37 -20.21
CA PRO A 518 9.89 -11.47 -19.91
C PRO A 518 9.65 -11.78 -18.44
N GLY A 519 10.56 -12.49 -17.76
CA GLY A 519 10.55 -12.66 -16.31
C GLY A 519 10.54 -11.34 -15.52
N LEU A 520 11.14 -10.28 -16.06
CA LEU A 520 11.12 -8.94 -15.50
C LEU A 520 9.77 -8.23 -15.77
N ALA A 521 9.06 -8.59 -16.83
CA ALA A 521 7.69 -8.12 -17.07
C ALA A 521 6.70 -8.81 -16.11
N ALA A 522 6.77 -10.14 -16.04
CA ALA A 522 5.96 -11.01 -15.17
C ALA A 522 6.78 -12.27 -14.83
N ARG A 523 6.87 -12.65 -13.55
CA ARG A 523 7.87 -13.64 -13.08
C ARG A 523 7.49 -15.08 -13.41
N GLU A 524 6.21 -15.35 -13.31
CA GLU A 524 5.51 -16.55 -13.77
C GLU A 524 5.87 -16.90 -15.23
N VAL A 525 6.01 -15.89 -16.09
CA VAL A 525 6.31 -16.05 -17.52
C VAL A 525 7.75 -16.52 -17.74
N ALA A 526 8.62 -16.48 -16.73
CA ALA A 526 9.99 -16.97 -16.90
C ALA A 526 10.06 -18.47 -17.21
N VAL A 527 9.18 -19.29 -16.62
CA VAL A 527 9.12 -20.74 -16.91
C VAL A 527 8.60 -20.96 -18.32
N SER A 528 7.50 -20.29 -18.69
CA SER A 528 6.96 -20.31 -20.05
C SER A 528 7.99 -19.87 -21.09
N ALA A 529 8.74 -18.79 -20.81
CA ALA A 529 9.81 -18.29 -21.67
C ALA A 529 10.98 -19.28 -21.81
N LEU A 530 11.37 -19.98 -20.73
CA LEU A 530 12.32 -21.09 -20.82
C LEU A 530 11.76 -22.20 -21.71
N GLY A 531 10.48 -22.54 -21.58
CA GLY A 531 9.77 -23.46 -22.46
C GLY A 531 9.91 -23.07 -23.94
N THR A 532 9.61 -21.81 -24.28
CA THR A 532 9.76 -21.29 -25.64
C THR A 532 11.20 -21.36 -26.14
N VAL A 533 12.18 -21.02 -25.29
CA VAL A 533 13.61 -21.06 -25.66
C VAL A 533 14.08 -22.49 -25.94
N TYR A 534 13.57 -23.47 -25.19
CA TYR A 534 13.84 -24.89 -25.40
C TYR A 534 12.90 -25.54 -26.43
N ALA A 535 12.13 -24.73 -27.17
CA ALA A 535 11.17 -25.18 -28.19
C ALA A 535 10.15 -26.22 -27.66
N MET A 536 9.73 -26.06 -26.41
CA MET A 536 8.70 -26.88 -25.77
C MET A 536 7.36 -26.15 -25.77
N SER A 537 6.28 -26.86 -26.06
CA SER A 537 4.91 -26.34 -26.04
C SER A 537 4.03 -27.12 -25.05
N GLY A 538 3.19 -26.39 -24.32
CA GLY A 538 2.28 -26.96 -23.31
C GLY A 538 1.93 -25.96 -22.21
N SER A 539 0.99 -26.34 -21.34
CA SER A 539 0.67 -25.64 -20.08
C SER A 539 1.90 -25.56 -19.15
N ASP A 540 1.91 -24.61 -18.21
CA ASP A 540 3.02 -24.40 -17.27
C ASP A 540 3.39 -25.68 -16.47
N ASP A 541 2.41 -26.50 -16.08
CA ASP A 541 2.64 -27.77 -15.38
C ASP A 541 3.30 -28.84 -16.26
N THR A 542 2.88 -28.92 -17.53
CA THR A 542 3.51 -29.82 -18.51
C THR A 542 4.92 -29.37 -18.88
N LEU A 543 5.16 -28.06 -18.95
CA LEU A 543 6.48 -27.51 -19.18
C LEU A 543 7.41 -27.80 -18.00
N ALA A 544 6.95 -27.63 -16.76
CA ALA A 544 7.78 -27.87 -15.58
C ALA A 544 8.28 -29.32 -15.47
N THR A 545 7.44 -30.29 -15.84
CA THR A 545 7.81 -31.72 -15.82
C THR A 545 8.76 -32.11 -16.95
N GLN A 546 8.66 -31.47 -18.12
CA GLN A 546 9.53 -31.74 -19.27
C GLN A 546 10.85 -30.96 -19.23
N LEU A 547 10.84 -29.71 -18.73
CA LEU A 547 12.01 -28.84 -18.63
C LEU A 547 12.99 -29.31 -17.55
N GLY A 548 12.49 -29.85 -16.43
CA GLY A 548 13.33 -30.26 -15.29
C GLY A 548 14.53 -31.14 -15.69
N PRO A 549 14.32 -32.27 -16.39
CA PRO A 549 15.41 -33.15 -16.84
C PRO A 549 16.36 -32.50 -17.87
N VAL A 550 15.84 -31.65 -18.76
CA VAL A 550 16.65 -30.96 -19.78
C VAL A 550 17.59 -29.96 -19.10
N ILE A 551 17.05 -29.16 -18.20
CA ILE A 551 17.77 -28.15 -17.44
C ILE A 551 18.80 -28.80 -16.51
N ALA A 552 18.45 -29.90 -15.83
CA ALA A 552 19.36 -30.63 -14.93
C ALA A 552 20.58 -31.20 -15.65
N ASN A 553 20.46 -31.56 -16.93
CA ASN A 553 21.58 -32.05 -17.74
C ASN A 553 22.46 -30.91 -18.29
N GLN A 554 21.90 -29.72 -18.52
CA GLN A 554 22.63 -28.63 -19.17
C GLN A 554 23.24 -27.62 -18.18
N TRP A 555 22.66 -27.47 -16.99
CA TRP A 555 23.10 -26.47 -16.02
C TRP A 555 23.79 -27.13 -14.83
N SER A 556 24.74 -26.40 -14.23
CA SER A 556 25.36 -26.83 -12.98
C SER A 556 24.45 -26.56 -11.77
N LEU A 557 24.65 -27.30 -10.67
CA LEU A 557 24.00 -26.98 -9.39
C LEU A 557 24.31 -25.54 -8.94
N ALA A 558 25.53 -25.06 -9.18
CA ALA A 558 25.92 -23.68 -8.87
C ALA A 558 25.09 -22.66 -9.66
N THR A 559 24.81 -22.91 -10.95
CA THR A 559 23.93 -22.08 -11.78
C THR A 559 22.51 -22.07 -11.22
N ALA A 560 21.97 -23.22 -10.83
CA ALA A 560 20.62 -23.32 -10.27
C ALA A 560 20.50 -22.55 -8.94
N LEU A 561 21.45 -22.71 -8.02
CA LEU A 561 21.48 -21.97 -6.75
C LEU A 561 21.66 -20.47 -6.96
N SER A 562 22.52 -20.08 -7.91
CA SER A 562 22.69 -18.67 -8.33
C SER A 562 21.40 -18.05 -8.84
N LEU A 563 20.63 -18.81 -9.65
CA LEU A 563 19.34 -18.37 -10.18
C LEU A 563 18.28 -18.29 -9.07
N LEU A 564 18.25 -19.23 -8.12
CA LEU A 564 17.39 -19.11 -6.94
C LEU A 564 17.69 -17.82 -6.15
N ALA A 565 18.96 -17.54 -5.88
CA ALA A 565 19.39 -16.32 -5.21
C ALA A 565 19.00 -15.06 -6.00
N TRP A 566 19.14 -15.09 -7.33
CA TRP A 566 18.70 -14.01 -8.21
C TRP A 566 17.23 -13.71 -7.99
N TYR A 567 16.36 -14.72 -8.05
CA TYR A 567 14.92 -14.52 -7.90
C TYR A 567 14.51 -14.06 -6.50
N VAL A 568 15.31 -14.26 -5.46
CA VAL A 568 15.07 -13.66 -4.13
C VAL A 568 15.15 -12.13 -4.17
N PHE A 569 16.11 -11.57 -4.90
CA PHE A 569 16.44 -10.14 -4.85
C PHE A 569 16.14 -9.35 -6.11
N ALA A 570 16.04 -10.03 -7.24
CA ALA A 570 15.84 -9.42 -8.54
C ALA A 570 14.72 -8.40 -8.44
N PRO A 571 14.79 -7.28 -9.17
CA PRO A 571 13.71 -6.32 -9.18
C PRO A 571 12.39 -7.02 -9.53
N GLN A 572 11.34 -6.62 -8.84
CA GLN A 572 10.01 -7.16 -9.11
C GLN A 572 9.50 -6.73 -10.49
N CYS A 573 8.37 -7.33 -10.91
CA CYS A 573 7.75 -7.11 -12.21
C CYS A 573 7.71 -5.62 -12.60
N MET A 574 7.73 -5.31 -13.89
CA MET A 574 7.70 -3.92 -14.39
C MET A 574 6.52 -3.12 -13.81
N SER A 575 5.39 -3.81 -13.56
CA SER A 575 4.23 -3.27 -12.86
C SER A 575 4.56 -2.75 -11.45
N THR A 576 5.46 -3.40 -10.73
CA THR A 576 5.96 -2.93 -9.42
C THR A 576 6.70 -1.61 -9.56
N LEU A 577 7.61 -1.47 -10.52
CA LEU A 577 8.32 -0.20 -10.78
C LEU A 577 7.35 0.92 -11.17
N ALA A 578 6.33 0.61 -11.98
CA ALA A 578 5.27 1.56 -12.35
C ALA A 578 4.44 2.00 -11.13
N VAL A 579 4.17 1.09 -10.19
CA VAL A 579 3.44 1.40 -8.95
C VAL A 579 4.32 2.21 -7.99
N ILE A 580 5.62 1.92 -7.88
CA ILE A 580 6.58 2.78 -7.16
C ILE A 580 6.54 4.21 -7.72
N ARG A 581 6.61 4.36 -9.05
CA ARG A 581 6.52 5.68 -9.71
C ARG A 581 5.22 6.39 -9.34
N ARG A 582 4.10 5.67 -9.33
CA ARG A 582 2.79 6.21 -8.99
C ARG A 582 2.69 6.65 -7.54
N GLU A 583 3.21 5.85 -6.61
CA GLU A 583 3.10 6.13 -5.17
C GLU A 583 4.11 7.17 -4.68
N THR A 584 5.27 7.29 -5.34
CA THR A 584 6.31 8.27 -4.98
C THR A 584 6.37 9.49 -5.91
N ASN A 585 5.62 9.48 -7.01
CA ASN A 585 5.61 10.51 -8.06
C ASN A 585 7.02 10.94 -8.53
N SER A 586 7.99 10.01 -8.58
CA SER A 586 9.40 10.33 -8.80
C SER A 586 10.13 9.20 -9.53
N TRP A 587 10.67 9.50 -10.72
CA TRP A 587 11.55 8.58 -11.47
C TRP A 587 12.85 8.28 -10.73
N ARG A 588 13.33 9.22 -9.90
CA ARG A 588 14.54 9.02 -9.11
C ARG A 588 14.39 7.83 -8.15
N ASN A 589 13.24 7.72 -7.48
CA ASN A 589 12.97 6.62 -6.55
C ASN A 589 12.82 5.29 -7.28
N VAL A 590 12.27 5.30 -8.51
CA VAL A 590 12.22 4.11 -9.38
C VAL A 590 13.63 3.66 -9.76
N GLY A 591 14.50 4.59 -10.17
CA GLY A 591 15.89 4.30 -10.51
C GLY A 591 16.69 3.78 -9.32
N ILE A 592 16.48 4.35 -8.13
CA ILE A 592 17.07 3.84 -6.87
C ILE A 592 16.58 2.41 -6.62
N ALA A 593 15.26 2.18 -6.64
CA ALA A 593 14.65 0.87 -6.40
C ALA A 593 15.20 -0.19 -7.36
N ALA A 594 15.14 0.07 -8.66
CA ALA A 594 15.64 -0.85 -9.68
C ALA A 594 17.14 -1.09 -9.54
N GLY A 595 17.93 -0.03 -9.38
CA GLY A 595 19.39 -0.12 -9.29
C GLY A 595 19.86 -0.93 -8.09
N TYR A 596 19.31 -0.66 -6.90
CA TYR A 596 19.74 -1.39 -5.69
C TYR A 596 19.26 -2.85 -5.72
N LEU A 597 18.05 -3.14 -6.21
CA LEU A 597 17.54 -4.51 -6.31
C LEU A 597 18.35 -5.35 -7.31
N PHE A 598 18.67 -4.78 -8.48
CA PHE A 598 19.56 -5.45 -9.44
C PHE A 598 20.96 -5.67 -8.86
N ALA A 599 21.53 -4.68 -8.18
CA ALA A 599 22.83 -4.82 -7.54
C ALA A 599 22.82 -5.91 -6.46
N LEU A 600 21.79 -5.94 -5.61
CA LEU A 600 21.62 -6.95 -4.57
C LEU A 600 21.46 -8.35 -5.18
N ALA A 601 20.67 -8.49 -6.24
CA ALA A 601 20.49 -9.75 -6.96
C ALA A 601 21.78 -10.24 -7.60
N TYR A 602 22.48 -9.37 -8.32
CA TYR A 602 23.74 -9.72 -8.96
C TYR A 602 24.79 -10.14 -7.93
N LEU A 603 24.94 -9.37 -6.85
CA LEU A 603 25.90 -9.70 -5.78
C LEU A 603 25.56 -11.00 -5.07
N ALA A 604 24.29 -11.21 -4.72
CA ALA A 604 23.85 -12.44 -4.07
C ALA A 604 24.04 -13.67 -4.97
N SER A 605 23.71 -13.56 -6.26
CA SER A 605 23.96 -14.60 -7.26
C SER A 605 25.44 -14.87 -7.46
N LEU A 606 26.27 -13.83 -7.54
CA LEU A 606 27.72 -13.98 -7.66
C LEU A 606 28.30 -14.72 -6.46
N ILE A 607 27.95 -14.31 -5.24
CA ILE A 607 28.40 -14.96 -4.01
C ILE A 607 27.94 -16.42 -4.00
N THR A 608 26.67 -16.67 -4.29
CA THR A 608 26.10 -18.02 -4.29
C THR A 608 26.77 -18.92 -5.34
N TYR A 609 26.99 -18.41 -6.55
CA TYR A 609 27.63 -19.13 -7.64
C TYR A 609 29.08 -19.49 -7.30
N GLN A 610 29.86 -18.54 -6.81
CA GLN A 610 31.28 -18.76 -6.48
C GLN A 610 31.45 -19.71 -5.29
N VAL A 611 30.61 -19.56 -4.25
CA VAL A 611 30.61 -20.47 -3.09
C VAL A 611 30.18 -21.87 -3.51
N ALA A 612 29.09 -22.02 -4.27
CA ALA A 612 28.63 -23.32 -4.73
C ALA A 612 29.69 -24.01 -5.62
N ARG A 613 30.31 -23.27 -6.54
CA ARG A 613 31.39 -23.78 -7.40
C ARG A 613 32.64 -24.18 -6.63
N ALA A 614 32.92 -23.54 -5.49
CA ALA A 614 34.06 -23.90 -4.64
C ALA A 614 33.79 -25.15 -3.78
N LEU A 615 32.51 -25.47 -3.54
CA LEU A 615 32.06 -26.62 -2.75
C LEU A 615 31.72 -27.87 -3.59
N SER A 616 31.43 -27.68 -4.88
CA SER A 616 31.21 -28.73 -5.89
C SER A 616 32.50 -29.13 -6.57
#